data_AF-A0A2N0QJI2-F1
#
_entry.id   AF-A0A2N0QJI2-F1
#
_cell.length_a   1.000
_cell.length_b   1.000
_cell.length_c   1.000
_cell.angle_alpha   90.00
_cell.angle_beta   90.00
_cell.angle_gamma   90.00
#
_symmetry.space_group_name_H-M   'P 1'
#
loop_
_entity.id
_entity.type
_entity.pdbx_description
1 polymer ?
#
loop_
_entity_poly.entity_id
_entity_poly.type
_entity_poly.pdbx_seq_one_letter_code
_entity_poly.pdbx_strand_id
1 'polypeptide(L)'
;MDVWFDSGSTHQGVLVERGMKYPADLYLEGSDQYRGWFNSSLITSVAINGHAPYKGLLSHGFVLDGDGRKMSKSLGNVILPQKVMDQYGADILRLWVASVDYTSDVRISLDMLKQISEVYRKIRNTLRFLHGNLQDYNNDTDRVAYEDLREMDQYMYMRLQDVLKQVRTAYDQYEFANVYHVINNFVAVELSAFYLDIAKDVVYIEGADNKARRAMQTVMYDTLLTLLKVLTPI
;
A
#
# COMPACT_ATOMS: atom_id res chain seq x y z
N MET A 1 -11.02 20.23 33.55
CA MET A 1 -10.08 20.61 32.47
C MET A 1 -10.84 20.54 31.16
N ASP A 2 -10.40 21.29 30.16
CA ASP A 2 -10.97 21.19 28.81
C ASP A 2 -10.49 19.89 28.14
N VAL A 3 -11.31 19.29 27.28
CA VAL A 3 -11.03 18.02 26.60
C VAL A 3 -9.78 18.10 25.72
N TRP A 4 -9.43 19.30 25.25
CA TRP A 4 -8.20 19.54 24.51
C TRP A 4 -6.95 19.45 25.39
N PHE A 5 -7.04 19.74 26.69
CA PHE A 5 -5.94 19.52 27.63
C PHE A 5 -5.74 18.02 27.90
N ASP A 6 -6.84 17.29 28.10
CA ASP A 6 -6.80 15.85 28.34
C ASP A 6 -6.14 15.12 27.16
N SER A 7 -6.61 15.40 25.93
CA SER A 7 -6.01 14.84 24.71
C SER A 7 -4.60 15.39 24.42
N GLY A 8 -4.35 16.67 24.66
CA GLY A 8 -3.05 17.30 24.45
C GLY A 8 -1.95 16.73 25.35
N SER A 9 -2.28 16.26 26.54
CA SER A 9 -1.33 15.67 27.50
C SER A 9 -1.03 14.17 27.25
N THR A 10 -1.55 13.58 26.18
CA THR A 10 -1.33 12.15 25.84
C THR A 10 0.12 11.80 25.58
N HIS A 11 0.96 12.71 25.09
CA HIS A 11 2.40 12.47 24.97
C HIS A 11 3.04 12.13 26.33
N GLN A 12 2.60 12.80 27.39
CA GLN A 12 3.06 12.51 28.74
C GLN A 12 2.40 11.24 29.27
N GLY A 13 1.07 11.22 29.33
CA GLY A 13 0.30 10.14 29.97
C GLY A 13 0.35 8.78 29.24
N VAL A 14 0.81 8.76 27.99
CA VAL A 14 0.96 7.53 27.20
C VAL A 14 2.40 7.31 26.79
N LEU A 15 3.03 8.24 26.04
CA LEU A 15 4.35 7.95 25.49
C LEU A 15 5.40 7.84 26.60
N VAL A 16 5.44 8.82 27.50
CA VAL A 16 6.41 8.83 28.62
C VAL A 16 6.03 7.80 29.68
N GLU A 17 4.81 7.86 30.21
CA GLU A 17 4.39 6.99 31.34
C GLU A 17 4.43 5.49 31.00
N ARG A 18 4.20 5.11 29.74
CA ARG A 18 4.29 3.69 29.31
C ARG A 18 5.66 3.31 28.75
N GLY A 19 6.67 4.18 28.86
CA GLY A 19 8.02 3.92 28.36
C GLY A 19 8.10 3.73 26.85
N MET A 20 7.17 4.32 26.09
CA MET A 20 7.24 4.33 24.63
C MET A 20 8.22 5.39 24.14
N LYS A 21 8.55 5.33 22.85
CA LYS A 21 9.46 6.30 22.22
C LYS A 21 8.87 7.71 22.29
N TYR A 22 9.62 8.62 22.88
CA TYR A 22 9.32 10.05 22.96
C TYR A 22 10.56 10.88 22.59
N PRO A 23 10.44 11.92 21.74
CA PRO A 23 9.24 12.30 20.98
C PRO A 23 8.85 11.24 19.94
N ALA A 24 7.56 11.18 19.61
CA ALA A 24 7.03 10.28 18.59
C ALA A 24 7.66 10.58 17.22
N ASP A 25 7.84 9.57 16.36
CA ASP A 25 8.40 9.84 15.03
C ASP A 25 7.40 10.60 14.14
N LEU A 26 6.10 10.34 14.27
CA LEU A 26 5.05 10.97 13.47
C LEU A 26 3.75 11.10 14.27
N TYR A 27 3.09 12.25 14.16
CA TYR A 27 1.67 12.42 14.45
C TYR A 27 0.89 12.50 13.13
N LEU A 28 -0.25 11.80 13.04
CA LEU A 28 -1.10 11.75 11.85
C LEU A 28 -2.57 11.83 12.22
N GLU A 29 -3.27 12.85 11.72
CA GLU A 29 -4.72 13.06 11.93
C GLU A 29 -5.32 13.94 10.81
N GLY A 30 -6.64 14.16 10.87
CA GLY A 30 -7.35 15.06 9.96
C GLY A 30 -6.92 16.53 10.08
N SER A 31 -7.13 17.28 8.99
CA SER A 31 -6.79 18.71 8.88
C SER A 31 -7.44 19.62 9.94
N ASP A 32 -8.54 19.21 10.57
CA ASP A 32 -9.13 19.93 11.70
C ASP A 32 -8.24 19.94 12.95
N GLN A 33 -7.33 18.97 13.08
CA GLN A 33 -6.48 18.82 14.27
C GLN A 33 -5.37 19.87 14.36
N TYR A 34 -5.09 20.64 13.29
CA TYR A 34 -4.22 21.82 13.38
C TYR A 34 -4.69 22.83 14.44
N ARG A 35 -6.01 22.93 14.68
CA ARG A 35 -6.59 23.77 15.75
C ARG A 35 -7.00 22.97 16.98
N GLY A 36 -7.03 21.64 16.86
CA GLY A 36 -7.36 20.70 17.92
C GLY A 36 -6.12 20.06 18.52
N TRP A 37 -6.01 18.74 18.36
CA TRP A 37 -5.06 17.90 19.08
C TRP A 37 -3.60 18.21 18.79
N PHE A 38 -3.24 18.58 17.56
CA PHE A 38 -1.86 18.97 17.25
C PHE A 38 -1.45 20.21 18.03
N ASN A 39 -2.33 21.21 18.08
CA ASN A 39 -2.08 22.46 18.79
C ASN A 39 -1.98 22.23 20.30
N SER A 40 -2.94 21.52 20.89
CA SER A 40 -2.91 21.27 22.34
C SER A 40 -1.74 20.38 22.75
N SER A 41 -1.39 19.37 21.94
CA SER A 41 -0.22 18.51 22.19
C SER A 41 1.09 19.28 22.11
N LEU A 42 1.23 20.16 21.11
CA LEU A 42 2.41 21.02 20.99
C LEU A 42 2.55 21.95 22.18
N ILE A 43 1.48 22.68 22.55
CA ILE A 43 1.50 23.64 23.66
C ILE A 43 1.86 22.94 24.97
N THR A 44 1.17 21.85 25.30
CA THR A 44 1.40 21.14 26.57
C THR A 44 2.81 20.53 26.65
N SER A 45 3.32 19.95 25.55
CA SER A 45 4.67 19.40 25.49
C SER A 45 5.73 20.49 25.62
N VAL A 46 5.60 21.61 24.89
CA VAL A 46 6.57 22.71 24.98
C VAL A 46 6.55 23.33 26.37
N ALA A 47 5.38 23.46 27.00
CA ALA A 47 5.27 24.04 28.33
C ALA A 47 6.04 23.27 29.41
N ILE A 48 6.12 21.94 29.33
CA ILE A 48 6.74 21.10 30.37
C ILE A 48 8.08 20.48 29.95
N ASN A 49 8.29 20.23 28.65
CA ASN A 49 9.46 19.53 28.10
C ASN A 49 10.31 20.42 27.18
N GLY A 50 9.83 21.61 26.78
CA GLY A 50 10.59 22.57 25.95
C GLY A 50 10.70 22.21 24.46
N HIS A 51 10.02 21.15 24.00
CA HIS A 51 10.02 20.74 22.58
C HIS A 51 8.68 20.12 22.15
N ALA A 52 8.49 19.95 20.83
CA ALA A 52 7.31 19.30 20.28
C ALA A 52 7.26 17.80 20.62
N PRO A 53 6.06 17.20 20.79
CA PRO A 53 5.93 15.79 21.18
C PRO A 53 6.14 14.81 20.00
N TYR A 54 6.38 15.33 18.80
CA TYR A 54 6.57 14.59 17.56
C TYR A 54 7.75 15.14 16.74
N LYS A 55 8.35 14.30 15.89
CA LYS A 55 9.41 14.69 14.93
C LYS A 55 8.84 15.07 13.56
N GLY A 56 7.81 14.38 13.11
CA GLY A 56 7.03 14.67 11.91
C GLY A 56 5.57 14.91 12.23
N LEU A 57 4.91 15.70 11.38
CA LEU A 57 3.46 15.93 11.43
C LEU A 57 2.91 15.70 10.02
N LEU A 58 1.95 14.79 9.89
CA LEU A 58 1.26 14.51 8.63
C LEU A 58 -0.24 14.74 8.84
N SER A 59 -0.90 15.39 7.88
CA SER A 59 -2.34 15.64 7.95
C SER A 59 -3.04 15.14 6.70
N HIS A 60 -4.27 14.65 6.86
CA HIS A 60 -5.11 14.26 5.73
C HIS A 60 -6.40 15.11 5.65
N GLY A 61 -6.99 15.16 4.46
CA GLY A 61 -8.30 15.76 4.22
C GLY A 61 -9.44 14.93 4.80
N PHE A 62 -10.67 15.44 4.62
CA PHE A 62 -11.89 14.74 4.99
C PHE A 62 -12.32 13.75 3.91
N VAL A 63 -13.05 12.72 4.32
CA VAL A 63 -13.77 11.85 3.40
C VAL A 63 -15.13 12.47 3.09
N LEU A 64 -15.40 12.72 1.81
CA LEU A 64 -16.64 13.23 1.25
C LEU A 64 -17.35 12.14 0.46
N ASP A 65 -18.64 12.34 0.18
CA ASP A 65 -19.36 11.44 -0.72
C ASP A 65 -18.86 11.55 -2.19
N GLY A 66 -19.42 10.74 -3.09
CA GLY A 66 -19.04 10.73 -4.51
C GLY A 66 -19.22 12.08 -5.21
N ASP A 67 -20.17 12.90 -4.76
CA ASP A 67 -20.45 14.23 -5.29
C ASP A 67 -19.56 15.33 -4.64
N GLY A 68 -18.73 14.97 -3.66
CA GLY A 68 -17.87 15.90 -2.92
C GLY A 68 -18.63 16.69 -1.85
N ARG A 69 -19.75 16.17 -1.34
CA ARG A 69 -20.49 16.76 -0.22
C ARG A 69 -20.07 16.11 1.09
N LYS A 70 -20.14 16.88 2.18
CA LYS A 70 -19.95 16.34 3.54
C LYS A 70 -20.98 15.25 3.79
N MET A 71 -20.51 14.11 4.30
CA MET A 71 -21.39 13.00 4.67
C MET A 71 -22.21 13.35 5.90
N SER A 72 -23.53 13.12 5.85
CA SER A 72 -24.42 13.28 7.00
C SER A 72 -25.55 12.26 6.98
N LYS A 73 -25.98 11.80 8.16
CA LYS A 73 -27.05 10.82 8.27
C LYS A 73 -28.36 11.33 7.66
N SER A 74 -28.64 12.63 7.74
CA SER A 74 -29.86 13.24 7.19
C SER A 74 -29.87 13.27 5.66
N LEU A 75 -28.70 13.37 5.02
CA LEU A 75 -28.57 13.31 3.56
C LEU A 75 -28.55 11.87 3.02
N GLY A 76 -28.41 10.87 3.89
CA GLY A 76 -28.35 9.46 3.49
C GLY A 76 -27.11 9.07 2.68
N ASN A 77 -26.12 9.95 2.58
CA ASN A 77 -24.90 9.80 1.77
C ASN A 77 -23.72 9.21 2.58
N VAL A 78 -23.97 8.68 3.78
CA VAL A 78 -22.93 8.11 4.65
C VAL A 78 -22.55 6.71 4.18
N ILE A 79 -21.27 6.51 3.90
CA ILE A 79 -20.70 5.17 3.68
C ILE A 79 -19.94 4.77 4.96
N LEU A 80 -20.47 3.77 5.68
CA LEU A 80 -19.86 3.27 6.90
C LEU A 80 -18.73 2.27 6.57
N PRO A 81 -17.54 2.39 7.20
CA PRO A 81 -16.44 1.45 6.98
C PRO A 81 -16.84 -0.01 7.18
N GLN A 82 -17.60 -0.32 8.24
CA GLN A 82 -18.07 -1.69 8.52
C GLN A 82 -18.88 -2.27 7.36
N LYS A 83 -19.80 -1.48 6.79
CA LYS A 83 -20.62 -1.90 5.65
C LYS A 83 -19.77 -2.22 4.42
N VAL A 84 -18.72 -1.43 4.18
CA VAL A 84 -17.77 -1.69 3.09
C VAL A 84 -16.99 -2.96 3.35
N MET A 85 -16.50 -3.17 4.57
CA MET A 85 -15.76 -4.39 4.95
C MET A 85 -16.63 -5.64 4.83
N ASP A 86 -17.89 -5.58 5.26
CA ASP A 86 -18.82 -6.73 5.16
C ASP A 86 -19.14 -7.09 3.70
N GLN A 87 -19.21 -6.08 2.81
CA GLN A 87 -19.59 -6.28 1.41
C GLN A 87 -18.41 -6.62 0.50
N TYR A 88 -17.26 -5.96 0.69
CA TYR A 88 -16.12 -6.01 -0.21
C TYR A 88 -14.85 -6.61 0.43
N GLY A 89 -14.76 -6.62 1.77
CA GLY A 89 -13.55 -6.98 2.52
C GLY A 89 -12.70 -5.78 2.90
N ALA A 90 -11.92 -5.93 3.97
CA ALA A 90 -11.06 -4.86 4.50
C ALA A 90 -10.00 -4.39 3.49
N ASP A 91 -9.40 -5.30 2.74
CA ASP A 91 -8.36 -4.98 1.75
C ASP A 91 -8.87 -4.07 0.64
N ILE A 92 -10.16 -4.14 0.29
CA ILE A 92 -10.74 -3.22 -0.71
C ILE A 92 -10.79 -1.79 -0.18
N LEU A 93 -11.16 -1.63 1.09
CA LEU A 93 -11.14 -0.31 1.72
C LEU A 93 -9.71 0.21 1.87
N ARG A 94 -8.77 -0.65 2.27
CA ARG A 94 -7.34 -0.29 2.41
C ARG A 94 -6.70 0.08 1.07
N LEU A 95 -7.03 -0.66 0.01
CA LEU A 95 -6.57 -0.35 -1.35
C LEU A 95 -7.18 0.96 -1.88
N TRP A 96 -8.44 1.26 -1.52
CA TRP A 96 -9.04 2.56 -1.80
C TRP A 96 -8.29 3.69 -1.07
N VAL A 97 -7.98 3.54 0.23
CA VAL A 97 -7.18 4.51 0.98
C VAL A 97 -5.82 4.72 0.32
N ALA A 98 -5.16 3.65 -0.11
CA ALA A 98 -3.88 3.75 -0.81
C ALA A 98 -4.01 4.43 -2.18
N SER A 99 -5.19 4.42 -2.83
CA SER A 99 -5.37 4.98 -4.17
C SER A 99 -5.65 6.49 -4.23
N VAL A 100 -5.97 7.11 -3.09
CA VAL A 100 -6.40 8.51 -3.04
C VAL A 100 -5.26 9.44 -2.61
N ASP A 101 -5.27 10.66 -3.15
CA ASP A 101 -4.44 11.75 -2.65
C ASP A 101 -5.04 12.32 -1.36
N TYR A 102 -4.58 11.80 -0.22
CA TYR A 102 -5.09 12.17 1.10
C TYR A 102 -4.70 13.59 1.53
N THR A 103 -3.81 14.29 0.81
CA THR A 103 -3.41 15.67 1.16
C THR A 103 -4.54 16.67 0.96
N SER A 104 -5.59 16.26 0.22
CA SER A 104 -6.83 17.00 0.00
C SER A 104 -8.04 16.19 0.47
N ASP A 105 -9.23 16.80 0.45
CA ASP A 105 -10.46 16.07 0.71
C ASP A 105 -10.67 14.98 -0.35
N VAL A 106 -10.92 13.75 0.11
CA VAL A 106 -11.04 12.57 -0.75
C VAL A 106 -12.49 12.16 -0.89
N ARG A 107 -12.85 11.53 -2.01
CA ARG A 107 -14.22 11.08 -2.28
C ARG A 107 -14.34 9.57 -2.18
N ILE A 108 -15.49 9.11 -1.69
CA ILE A 108 -15.84 7.70 -1.68
C ILE A 108 -17.25 7.48 -2.23
N SER A 109 -17.40 6.49 -3.10
CA SER A 109 -18.68 6.00 -3.60
C SER A 109 -18.63 4.48 -3.78
N LEU A 110 -19.80 3.84 -3.88
CA LEU A 110 -19.88 2.40 -4.14
C LEU A 110 -19.31 2.04 -5.52
N ASP A 111 -19.43 2.92 -6.51
CA ASP A 111 -18.84 2.72 -7.84
C ASP A 111 -17.32 2.77 -7.80
N MET A 112 -16.74 3.69 -7.02
CA MET A 112 -15.29 3.73 -6.80
C MET A 112 -14.80 2.45 -6.10
N LEU A 113 -15.50 1.99 -5.06
CA LEU A 113 -15.15 0.74 -4.37
C LEU A 113 -15.28 -0.48 -5.28
N LYS A 114 -16.25 -0.48 -6.19
CA LYS A 114 -16.38 -1.51 -7.23
C LYS A 114 -15.19 -1.48 -8.19
N GLN A 115 -14.74 -0.31 -8.64
CA GLN A 115 -13.54 -0.18 -9.47
C GLN A 115 -12.28 -0.67 -8.74
N ILE A 116 -12.10 -0.31 -7.48
CA ILE A 116 -11.00 -0.81 -6.64
C ILE A 116 -11.07 -2.33 -6.48
N SER A 117 -12.27 -2.90 -6.39
CA SER A 117 -12.46 -4.37 -6.34
C SER A 117 -11.99 -5.08 -7.61
N GLU A 118 -12.15 -4.46 -8.78
CA GLU A 118 -11.64 -5.00 -10.04
C GLU A 118 -10.11 -4.99 -10.07
N VAL A 119 -9.49 -3.89 -9.60
CA VAL A 119 -8.03 -3.76 -9.48
C VAL A 119 -7.48 -4.79 -8.50
N TYR A 120 -8.09 -4.91 -7.32
CA TYR A 120 -7.73 -5.94 -6.34
C TYR A 120 -7.79 -7.34 -6.95
N ARG A 121 -8.86 -7.66 -7.70
CA ARG A 121 -9.01 -8.97 -8.34
C ARG A 121 -7.91 -9.21 -9.37
N LYS A 122 -7.51 -8.17 -10.13
CA LYS A 122 -6.40 -8.26 -11.09
C LYS A 122 -5.08 -8.57 -10.37
N ILE A 123 -4.75 -7.84 -9.31
CA ILE A 123 -3.57 -8.09 -8.48
C ILE A 123 -3.59 -9.52 -7.95
N ARG A 124 -4.68 -9.93 -7.30
CA ARG A 124 -4.84 -11.28 -6.75
C ARG A 124 -4.66 -12.37 -7.81
N ASN A 125 -5.26 -12.20 -8.99
CA ASN A 125 -5.17 -13.18 -10.07
C ASN A 125 -3.75 -13.27 -10.64
N THR A 126 -3.03 -12.16 -10.74
CA THR A 126 -1.62 -12.14 -11.14
C THR A 126 -0.75 -12.86 -10.11
N LEU A 127 -0.93 -12.58 -8.81
CA LEU A 127 -0.23 -13.30 -7.73
C LEU A 127 -0.54 -14.80 -7.77
N ARG A 128 -1.81 -15.17 -8.02
CA ARG A 128 -2.22 -16.57 -8.15
C ARG A 128 -1.53 -17.25 -9.33
N PHE A 129 -1.42 -16.57 -10.48
CA PHE A 129 -0.73 -17.10 -11.65
C PHE A 129 0.76 -17.32 -11.38
N LEU A 130 1.43 -16.33 -10.78
CA LEU A 130 2.84 -16.46 -10.39
C LEU A 130 3.04 -17.64 -9.44
N HIS A 131 2.27 -17.70 -8.35
CA HIS A 131 2.35 -18.77 -7.37
C HIS A 131 2.06 -20.16 -7.97
N GLY A 132 1.05 -20.26 -8.84
CA GLY A 132 0.69 -21.52 -9.48
C GLY A 132 1.76 -22.08 -10.41
N ASN A 133 2.60 -21.23 -11.00
CA ASN A 133 3.69 -21.64 -11.89
C ASN A 133 5.02 -21.92 -11.16
N LEU A 134 5.01 -21.92 -9.82
CA LEU A 134 6.19 -22.15 -8.98
C LEU A 134 6.11 -23.43 -8.14
N GLN A 135 5.09 -24.28 -8.36
CA GLN A 135 4.85 -25.47 -7.54
C GLN A 135 6.04 -26.45 -7.54
N ASP A 136 6.75 -26.56 -8.65
CA ASP A 136 7.90 -27.44 -8.86
C ASP A 136 9.24 -26.68 -8.94
N TYR A 137 9.26 -25.42 -8.51
CA TYR A 137 10.45 -24.59 -8.48
C TYR A 137 11.02 -24.51 -7.05
N ASN A 138 12.29 -24.87 -6.90
CA ASN A 138 13.06 -24.69 -5.68
C ASN A 138 14.14 -23.62 -5.90
N ASN A 139 14.03 -22.50 -5.20
CA ASN A 139 14.97 -21.38 -5.34
C ASN A 139 16.44 -21.74 -4.99
N ASP A 140 16.67 -22.76 -4.17
CA ASP A 140 18.04 -23.13 -3.78
C ASP A 140 18.75 -23.96 -4.86
N THR A 141 17.99 -24.66 -5.70
CA THR A 141 18.55 -25.60 -6.70
C THR A 141 18.30 -25.18 -8.14
N ASP A 142 17.18 -24.51 -8.40
CA ASP A 142 16.67 -24.27 -9.76
C ASP A 142 16.89 -22.82 -10.22
N ARG A 143 17.43 -21.97 -9.34
CA ARG A 143 17.67 -20.56 -9.62
C ARG A 143 18.70 -20.40 -10.73
N VAL A 144 18.34 -19.59 -11.73
CA VAL A 144 19.23 -19.23 -12.83
C VAL A 144 19.92 -17.90 -12.50
N ALA A 145 21.24 -17.82 -12.71
CA ALA A 145 22.01 -16.59 -12.52
C ALA A 145 21.54 -15.51 -13.50
N TYR A 146 21.66 -14.23 -13.14
CA TYR A 146 21.13 -13.13 -13.93
C TYR A 146 21.71 -13.12 -15.36
N GLU A 147 23.02 -13.32 -15.47
CA GLU A 147 23.77 -13.41 -16.72
C GLU A 147 23.32 -14.57 -17.63
N ASP A 148 22.73 -15.61 -17.05
CA ASP A 148 22.24 -16.79 -17.77
C ASP A 148 20.72 -16.74 -18.05
N LEU A 149 20.02 -15.71 -17.56
CA LEU A 149 18.63 -15.46 -17.91
C LEU A 149 18.53 -15.07 -19.40
N ARG A 150 17.39 -15.39 -20.03
CA ARG A 150 17.10 -14.89 -21.37
C ARG A 150 16.92 -13.37 -21.33
N GLU A 151 17.19 -12.68 -22.43
CA GLU A 151 17.11 -11.22 -22.50
C GLU A 151 15.75 -10.67 -22.02
N MET A 152 14.65 -11.35 -22.35
CA MET A 152 13.30 -10.97 -21.88
C MET A 152 13.14 -11.12 -20.36
N ASP A 153 13.74 -12.16 -19.79
CA ASP A 153 13.70 -12.42 -18.34
C ASP A 153 14.59 -11.40 -17.60
N GLN A 154 15.77 -11.08 -18.15
CA GLN A 154 16.62 -9.99 -17.65
C GLN A 154 15.90 -8.65 -17.69
N TYR A 155 15.22 -8.35 -18.81
CA TYR A 155 14.40 -7.15 -18.94
C TYR A 155 13.33 -7.09 -17.84
N MET A 156 12.52 -8.14 -17.67
CA MET A 156 11.46 -8.15 -16.66
C MET A 156 12.02 -8.06 -15.23
N TYR A 157 13.16 -8.71 -14.97
CA TYR A 157 13.86 -8.58 -13.69
C TYR A 157 14.29 -7.14 -13.41
N MET A 158 14.86 -6.44 -14.40
CA MET A 158 15.25 -5.04 -14.26
C MET A 158 14.04 -4.13 -14.06
N ARG A 159 12.93 -4.39 -14.77
CA ARG A 159 11.66 -3.68 -14.56
C ARG A 159 11.14 -3.86 -13.13
N LEU A 160 11.23 -5.06 -12.57
CA LEU A 160 10.89 -5.31 -11.17
C LEU A 160 11.75 -4.47 -10.21
N GLN A 161 13.06 -4.32 -10.47
CA GLN A 161 13.94 -3.48 -9.64
C GLN A 161 13.55 -2.00 -9.71
N ASP A 162 13.19 -1.49 -10.90
CA ASP A 162 12.71 -0.12 -11.06
C ASP A 162 11.41 0.12 -10.29
N VAL A 163 10.48 -0.83 -10.34
CA VAL A 163 9.22 -0.79 -9.58
C VAL A 163 9.49 -0.79 -8.08
N LEU A 164 10.36 -1.68 -7.60
CA LEU A 164 10.73 -1.76 -6.19
C LEU A 164 11.34 -0.44 -5.70
N LYS A 165 12.22 0.19 -6.49
CA LYS A 165 12.82 1.48 -6.16
C LYS A 165 11.78 2.59 -6.07
N GLN A 166 10.85 2.65 -7.02
CA GLN A 166 9.77 3.64 -7.02
C GLN A 166 8.85 3.46 -5.81
N VAL A 167 8.42 2.22 -5.53
CA VAL A 167 7.53 1.92 -4.41
C VAL A 167 8.19 2.22 -3.06
N ARG A 168 9.47 1.92 -2.87
CA ARG A 168 10.20 2.27 -1.65
C ARG A 168 10.26 3.79 -1.44
N THR A 169 10.65 4.52 -2.49
CA THR A 169 10.68 5.99 -2.46
C THR A 169 9.31 6.55 -2.08
N ALA A 170 8.25 6.04 -2.68
CA ALA A 170 6.89 6.48 -2.40
C ALA A 170 6.47 6.17 -0.94
N TYR A 171 6.84 5.01 -0.39
CA TYR A 171 6.61 4.73 1.03
C TYR A 171 7.38 5.67 1.97
N ASP A 172 8.65 5.95 1.67
CA ASP A 172 9.48 6.87 2.46
C ASP A 172 8.92 8.31 2.46
N GLN A 173 8.19 8.67 1.41
CA GLN A 173 7.56 9.99 1.21
C GLN A 173 6.07 10.02 1.57
N TYR A 174 5.51 8.93 2.09
CA TYR A 174 4.08 8.78 2.36
C TYR A 174 3.18 9.00 1.14
N GLU A 175 3.67 8.71 -0.08
CA GLU A 175 2.93 8.82 -1.35
C GLU A 175 2.21 7.51 -1.71
N PHE A 176 1.24 7.09 -0.90
CA PHE A 176 0.57 5.79 -1.10
C PHE A 176 -0.16 5.67 -2.46
N ALA A 177 -0.70 6.78 -2.99
CA ALA A 177 -1.31 6.82 -4.32
C ALA A 177 -0.31 6.44 -5.41
N ASN A 178 0.94 6.87 -5.27
CA ASN A 178 2.01 6.52 -6.20
C ASN A 178 2.34 5.01 -6.11
N VAL A 179 2.40 4.44 -4.90
CA VAL A 179 2.54 2.98 -4.71
C VAL A 179 1.43 2.22 -5.45
N TYR A 180 0.17 2.64 -5.25
CA TYR A 180 -0.98 2.04 -5.92
C TYR A 180 -0.85 2.10 -7.45
N HIS A 181 -0.53 3.27 -8.02
CA HIS A 181 -0.44 3.45 -9.47
C HIS A 181 0.70 2.65 -10.09
N VAL A 182 1.89 2.67 -9.48
CA VAL A 182 3.07 1.93 -9.96
C VAL A 182 2.79 0.42 -9.95
N ILE A 183 2.25 -0.11 -8.85
CA ILE A 183 1.94 -1.55 -8.75
C ILE A 183 0.85 -1.95 -9.74
N ASN A 184 -0.24 -1.18 -9.82
CA ASN A 184 -1.34 -1.51 -10.73
C ASN A 184 -0.88 -1.49 -12.20
N ASN A 185 -0.07 -0.51 -12.60
CA ASN A 185 0.50 -0.45 -13.94
C ASN A 185 1.41 -1.67 -14.22
N PHE A 186 2.34 -1.98 -13.31
CA PHE A 186 3.24 -3.12 -13.46
C PHE A 186 2.48 -4.45 -13.56
N VAL A 187 1.48 -4.66 -12.71
CA VAL A 187 0.63 -5.86 -12.70
C VAL A 187 -0.19 -5.97 -13.98
N ALA A 188 -0.82 -4.89 -14.42
CA ALA A 188 -1.76 -4.92 -15.54
C ALA A 188 -1.05 -4.99 -16.90
N VAL A 189 -0.01 -4.15 -17.08
CA VAL A 189 0.65 -3.93 -18.38
C VAL A 189 1.87 -4.84 -18.51
N GLU A 190 2.85 -4.70 -17.62
CA GLU A 190 4.14 -5.37 -17.78
C GLU A 190 4.05 -6.88 -17.50
N LEU A 191 3.34 -7.27 -16.43
CA LEU A 191 3.15 -8.67 -16.09
C LEU A 191 2.01 -9.28 -16.91
N SER A 192 0.77 -8.87 -16.68
CA SER A 192 -0.38 -9.62 -17.20
C SER A 192 -0.56 -9.54 -18.71
N ALA A 193 -0.29 -8.39 -19.34
CA ALA A 193 -0.54 -8.21 -20.76
C ALA A 193 0.68 -8.56 -21.63
N PHE A 194 1.86 -8.71 -21.03
CA PHE A 194 3.10 -8.98 -21.75
C PHE A 194 3.79 -10.24 -21.21
N TYR A 195 4.48 -10.13 -20.07
CA TYR A 195 5.40 -11.18 -19.64
C TYR A 195 4.72 -12.52 -19.35
N LEU A 196 3.62 -12.50 -18.61
CA LEU A 196 2.89 -13.70 -18.21
C LEU A 196 2.06 -14.31 -19.34
N ASP A 197 1.77 -13.54 -20.39
CA ASP A 197 1.11 -14.08 -21.57
C ASP A 197 2.09 -14.91 -22.40
N ILE A 198 3.27 -14.35 -22.67
CA ILE A 198 4.39 -15.05 -23.33
C ILE A 198 4.86 -16.24 -22.50
N ALA A 199 4.86 -16.12 -21.18
CA ALA A 199 5.32 -17.19 -20.31
C ALA A 199 4.52 -18.49 -20.46
N LYS A 200 3.25 -18.44 -20.86
CA LYS A 200 2.40 -19.63 -21.05
C LYS A 200 3.01 -20.61 -22.06
N ASP A 201 3.58 -20.10 -23.15
CA ASP A 201 4.21 -20.92 -24.19
C ASP A 201 5.51 -21.59 -23.72
N VAL A 202 6.04 -21.17 -22.57
CA VAL A 202 7.25 -21.75 -21.97
C VAL A 202 6.88 -22.65 -20.80
N VAL A 203 6.17 -22.09 -19.81
CA VAL A 203 5.88 -22.79 -18.54
C VAL A 203 4.91 -23.97 -18.70
N TYR A 204 4.11 -23.99 -19.77
CA TYR A 204 3.16 -25.08 -20.05
C TYR A 204 3.65 -26.10 -21.08
N ILE A 205 4.62 -25.74 -21.91
CA ILE A 205 5.09 -26.59 -23.01
C ILE A 205 6.41 -27.25 -22.66
N GLU A 206 7.35 -26.49 -22.08
CA GLU A 206 8.68 -26.98 -21.80
C GLU A 206 8.70 -27.93 -20.59
N GLY A 207 9.62 -28.90 -20.64
CA GLY A 207 9.82 -29.86 -19.55
C GLY A 207 10.24 -29.19 -18.24
N ALA A 208 10.02 -29.88 -17.11
CA ALA A 208 10.21 -29.32 -15.78
C ALA A 208 11.58 -28.65 -15.58
N ASP A 209 12.65 -29.33 -16.02
CA ASP A 209 14.04 -28.88 -15.87
C ASP A 209 14.59 -28.12 -17.09
N ASN A 210 13.73 -27.68 -18.00
CA ASN A 210 14.15 -26.86 -19.13
C ASN A 210 14.71 -25.52 -18.63
N LYS A 211 15.90 -25.13 -19.11
CA LYS A 211 16.59 -23.89 -18.71
C LYS A 211 15.75 -22.63 -18.92
N ALA A 212 15.02 -22.53 -20.03
CA ALA A 212 14.16 -21.39 -20.32
C ALA A 212 12.98 -21.31 -19.33
N ARG A 213 12.42 -22.46 -18.94
CA ARG A 213 11.38 -22.54 -17.92
C ARG A 213 11.92 -22.13 -16.55
N ARG A 214 13.09 -22.63 -16.14
CA ARG A 214 13.74 -22.24 -14.87
C ARG A 214 14.13 -20.76 -14.82
N ALA A 215 14.56 -20.18 -15.93
CA ALA A 215 14.84 -18.74 -16.04
C ALA A 215 13.56 -17.91 -15.78
N MET A 216 12.44 -18.27 -16.41
CA MET A 216 11.14 -17.62 -16.17
C MET A 216 10.68 -17.80 -14.73
N GLN A 217 10.76 -19.01 -14.19
CA GLN A 217 10.38 -19.28 -12.80
C GLN A 217 11.23 -18.50 -11.79
N THR A 218 12.52 -18.30 -12.07
CA THR A 218 13.40 -17.45 -11.24
C THR A 218 12.84 -16.02 -11.13
N VAL A 219 12.49 -15.41 -12.26
CA VAL A 219 11.94 -14.04 -12.28
C VAL A 219 10.52 -14.01 -11.69
N MET A 220 9.69 -15.02 -11.95
CA MET A 220 8.35 -15.13 -11.35
C MET A 220 8.41 -15.24 -9.83
N TYR A 221 9.37 -16.00 -9.29
CA TYR A 221 9.59 -16.16 -7.86
C TYR A 221 9.98 -14.83 -7.20
N ASP A 222 10.98 -14.16 -7.76
CA ASP A 222 11.43 -12.85 -7.26
C ASP A 222 10.31 -11.80 -7.36
N THR A 223 9.53 -11.83 -8.45
CA THR A 223 8.36 -10.95 -8.65
C THR A 223 7.29 -11.22 -7.60
N LEU A 224 6.91 -12.48 -7.37
CA LEU A 224 5.91 -12.86 -6.40
C LEU A 224 6.29 -12.39 -4.99
N LEU A 225 7.50 -12.71 -4.54
CA LEU A 225 7.97 -12.32 -3.21
C LEU A 225 8.06 -10.80 -3.06
N THR A 226 8.53 -10.10 -4.10
CA THR A 226 8.62 -8.64 -4.08
C THR A 226 7.23 -8.02 -3.96
N LEU A 227 6.28 -8.42 -4.81
CA LEU A 227 4.90 -7.93 -4.78
C LEU A 227 4.23 -8.21 -3.43
N LEU A 228 4.38 -9.41 -2.87
CA LEU A 228 3.83 -9.74 -1.55
C LEU A 228 4.40 -8.81 -0.46
N LYS A 229 5.73 -8.59 -0.45
CA LYS A 229 6.38 -7.73 0.54
C LYS A 229 5.94 -6.28 0.42
N VAL A 230 5.89 -5.72 -0.80
CA VAL A 230 5.53 -4.32 -0.98
C VAL A 230 4.03 -4.07 -0.84
N LEU A 231 3.19 -5.08 -1.04
CA LEU A 231 1.75 -4.96 -0.81
C LEU A 231 1.36 -5.17 0.66
N THR A 232 2.18 -5.84 1.49
CA THR A 232 1.86 -6.16 2.89
C THR A 232 1.42 -4.95 3.75
N PRO A 233 2.00 -3.74 3.61
CA PRO A 233 1.54 -2.57 4.38
C PRO A 233 0.16 -2.06 3.97
N ILE A 234 -0.29 -2.36 2.74
CA ILE A 234 -1.62 -2.01 2.22
C ILE A 234 -2.60 -3.12 2.54
#